data_AF-A0A1F6DDE2-F1
#
_entry.id   AF-A0A1F6DDE2-F1
#
_cell.length_a   1.000
_cell.length_b   1.000
_cell.length_c   1.000
_cell.angle_alpha   90.00
_cell.angle_beta   90.00
_cell.angle_gamma   90.00
#
_symmetry.space_group_name_H-M   'P 1'
#
loop_
_entity.id
_entity.type
_entity.pdbx_description
1 polymer ?
#
loop_
_entity_poly.entity_id
_entity_poly.type
_entity_poly.pdbx_seq_one_letter_code
_entity_poly.pdbx_strand_id
1 'polypeptide(L)'
;MGTTTLQEFAAYAEIGTMIATLIALIGIYFTWRIFKLNSKRDSVKLASDMTKYFLTDYIPAATRSYDYMSSKGIELTPLPVRLIRFTKNELSEKIYPDILKRAGEQYVNVHTEHNVLSRYNLDGANILEVFATPFIAGVADEETAFSCTGNSFCTSIEDRWLYYAFERSDKRKEHDYYSNTIALYNLWKSRIEKCNLEKSREELDRKIKENHSKPLRPIGT
;
A
#
# COMPACT_ATOMS: atom_id res chain seq x y z
N MET A 1 -22.29 -65.01 37.37
CA MET A 1 -20.96 -64.41 37.63
C MET A 1 -20.32 -63.73 36.41
N GLY A 2 -20.97 -63.63 35.24
CA GLY A 2 -20.34 -63.04 34.03
C GLY A 2 -20.77 -61.61 33.63
N THR A 3 -21.73 -60.99 34.34
CA THR A 3 -22.29 -59.69 33.95
C THR A 3 -21.48 -58.50 34.48
N THR A 4 -20.81 -58.65 35.62
CA THR A 4 -20.02 -57.60 36.27
C THR A 4 -18.75 -57.26 35.48
N THR A 5 -18.07 -58.27 34.94
CA THR A 5 -16.85 -58.09 34.14
C THR A 5 -17.13 -57.36 32.82
N LEU A 6 -18.23 -57.68 32.14
CA LEU A 6 -18.66 -56.99 30.92
C LEU A 6 -18.98 -55.50 31.15
N GLN A 7 -19.60 -55.16 32.28
CA GLN A 7 -19.88 -53.77 32.65
C GLN A 7 -18.60 -52.98 32.96
N GLU A 8 -17.64 -53.60 33.64
CA GLU A 8 -16.32 -53.00 33.91
C GLU A 8 -15.56 -52.73 32.60
N PHE A 9 -15.52 -53.69 31.67
CA PHE A 9 -14.91 -53.51 30.35
C PHE A 9 -15.57 -52.37 29.55
N ALA A 10 -16.90 -52.27 29.58
CA ALA A 10 -17.62 -51.18 28.92
C ALA A 10 -17.26 -49.81 29.51
N ALA A 11 -17.19 -49.70 30.84
CA ALA A 11 -16.81 -48.46 31.51
C ALA A 11 -15.36 -48.03 31.16
N TYR A 12 -14.41 -48.97 31.08
CA TYR A 12 -13.05 -48.66 30.64
C TYR A 12 -12.99 -48.21 29.18
N ALA A 13 -13.80 -48.79 28.30
CA ALA A 13 -13.89 -48.36 26.90
C ALA A 13 -14.50 -46.95 26.76
N GLU A 14 -15.52 -46.61 27.54
CA GLU A 14 -16.11 -45.27 27.59
C GLU A 14 -15.12 -44.22 28.10
N ILE A 15 -14.38 -44.53 29.17
CA ILE A 15 -13.32 -43.64 29.68
C ILE A 15 -12.21 -43.47 28.64
N GLY A 16 -11.78 -44.57 28.00
CA GLY A 16 -10.76 -44.52 26.95
C GLY A 16 -11.17 -43.67 25.75
N THR A 17 -12.42 -43.79 25.30
CA THR A 17 -12.96 -42.96 24.19
C THR A 17 -13.11 -41.50 24.58
N MET A 18 -13.54 -41.20 25.82
CA MET A 18 -13.57 -39.82 26.33
C MET A 18 -12.18 -39.19 26.38
N ILE A 19 -11.18 -39.91 26.90
CA ILE A 19 -9.79 -39.44 26.94
C ILE A 19 -9.24 -39.22 25.52
N ALA A 20 -9.46 -40.16 24.60
CA ALA A 20 -9.04 -40.02 23.21
C ALA A 20 -9.68 -38.79 22.53
N THR A 21 -10.98 -38.56 22.78
CA THR A 21 -11.71 -37.40 22.26
C THR A 21 -11.15 -36.10 22.83
N LEU A 22 -10.85 -36.06 24.13
CA LEU A 22 -10.25 -34.90 24.78
C LEU A 22 -8.86 -34.58 24.20
N ILE A 23 -8.02 -35.60 24.03
CA ILE A 23 -6.69 -35.44 23.41
C ILE A 23 -6.83 -34.91 21.97
N ALA A 24 -7.79 -35.44 21.20
CA ALA A 24 -8.04 -34.96 19.84
C ALA A 24 -8.47 -33.48 19.81
N LEU A 25 -9.38 -33.06 20.70
CA LEU A 25 -9.82 -31.67 20.80
C LEU A 25 -8.68 -30.72 21.17
N ILE A 26 -7.84 -31.12 22.14
CA ILE A 26 -6.64 -30.37 22.53
C ILE A 26 -5.66 -30.29 21.34
N GLY A 27 -5.46 -31.39 20.62
CA GLY A 27 -4.62 -31.44 19.42
C GLY A 27 -5.10 -30.49 18.32
N ILE A 28 -6.41 -30.45 18.05
CA ILE A 28 -7.02 -29.51 17.09
C ILE A 28 -6.78 -28.06 17.54
N TYR A 29 -7.00 -27.77 18.83
CA TYR A 29 -6.77 -26.43 19.38
C TYR A 29 -5.32 -25.95 19.21
N PHE A 30 -4.33 -26.79 19.56
CA PHE A 30 -2.92 -26.44 19.37
C PHE A 30 -2.54 -26.32 17.90
N THR A 31 -3.03 -27.21 17.04
CA THR A 31 -2.81 -27.16 15.60
C THR A 31 -3.30 -25.85 15.00
N TRP A 32 -4.50 -25.41 15.40
CA TRP A 32 -5.06 -24.15 14.93
C TRP A 32 -4.25 -22.93 15.41
N ARG A 33 -3.73 -22.97 16.64
CA ARG A 33 -2.84 -21.91 17.14
C ARG A 33 -1.51 -21.86 16.38
N ILE A 34 -0.89 -23.00 16.13
CA ILE A 34 0.35 -23.10 15.35
C ILE A 34 0.12 -22.61 13.93
N PHE A 35 -0.99 -23.01 13.30
CA PHE A 35 -1.38 -22.54 11.97
C PHE A 35 -1.49 -21.01 11.93
N LYS A 36 -2.18 -20.39 12.90
CA LYS A 36 -2.27 -18.92 12.99
C LYS A 36 -0.93 -18.23 13.17
N LEU A 37 -0.08 -18.77 14.04
CA LEU A 37 1.26 -18.22 14.27
C LEU A 37 2.13 -18.31 13.01
N ASN A 38 2.12 -19.45 12.33
CA ASN A 38 2.85 -19.64 11.08
C ASN A 38 2.32 -18.72 9.99
N SER A 39 1.00 -18.62 9.79
CA SER A 39 0.40 -17.70 8.83
C SER A 39 0.81 -16.25 9.10
N LYS A 40 0.76 -15.79 10.36
CA LYS A 40 1.24 -14.45 10.72
C LYS A 40 2.73 -14.27 10.40
N ARG A 41 3.58 -15.20 10.84
CA ARG A 41 5.03 -15.15 10.58
C ARG A 41 5.33 -15.10 9.08
N ASP A 42 4.65 -15.92 8.29
CA ASP A 42 4.89 -16.02 6.86
C ASP A 42 4.43 -14.75 6.13
N SER A 43 3.31 -14.13 6.55
CA SER A 43 2.87 -12.83 6.03
C SER A 43 3.86 -11.69 6.31
N VAL A 44 4.44 -11.65 7.51
CA VAL A 44 5.48 -10.66 7.90
C VAL A 44 6.78 -10.92 7.15
N LYS A 45 7.16 -12.19 6.98
CA LYS A 45 8.33 -12.56 6.20
C LYS A 45 8.19 -12.10 4.75
N LEU A 46 7.04 -12.36 4.12
CA LEU A 46 6.77 -11.90 2.76
C LEU A 46 6.81 -10.37 2.65
N ALA A 47 6.25 -9.65 3.62
CA ALA A 47 6.33 -8.19 3.68
C ALA A 47 7.77 -7.68 3.77
N SER A 48 8.61 -8.33 4.58
CA SER A 48 10.04 -8.03 4.70
C SER A 48 10.78 -8.30 3.37
N ASP A 49 10.50 -9.43 2.72
CA ASP A 49 11.08 -9.79 1.43
C ASP A 49 10.69 -8.77 0.34
N MET A 50 9.43 -8.32 0.31
CA MET A 50 8.96 -7.27 -0.60
C MET A 50 9.56 -5.90 -0.28
N THR A 51 9.72 -5.58 1.00
CA THR A 51 10.42 -4.34 1.42
C THR A 51 11.87 -4.36 0.95
N LYS A 52 12.55 -5.49 1.08
CA LYS A 52 13.89 -5.68 0.53
C LYS A 52 13.88 -5.50 -0.99
N TYR A 53 12.98 -6.17 -1.69
CA TYR A 53 12.82 -6.07 -3.15
C TYR A 53 12.62 -4.62 -3.61
N PHE A 54 11.79 -3.84 -2.91
CA PHE A 54 11.63 -2.41 -3.18
C PHE A 54 12.95 -1.65 -3.06
N LEU A 55 13.71 -1.89 -1.98
CA LEU A 55 14.98 -1.20 -1.74
C LEU A 55 16.10 -1.64 -2.69
N THR A 56 16.15 -2.91 -3.07
CA THR A 56 17.24 -3.47 -3.89
C THR A 56 16.99 -3.40 -5.38
N ASP A 57 15.72 -3.36 -5.82
CA ASP A 57 15.36 -3.45 -7.23
C ASP A 57 14.70 -2.15 -7.70
N TYR A 58 13.67 -1.69 -6.96
CA TYR A 58 12.95 -0.48 -7.35
C TYR A 58 13.78 0.79 -7.17
N ILE A 59 14.39 1.00 -6.00
CA ILE A 59 15.16 2.23 -5.74
C ILE A 59 16.27 2.44 -6.79
N PRO A 60 17.12 1.44 -7.12
CA PRO A 60 18.10 1.61 -8.19
C PRO A 60 17.49 1.85 -9.57
N ALA A 61 16.36 1.22 -9.90
CA ALA A 61 15.64 1.48 -11.15
C ALA A 61 15.12 2.92 -11.21
N ALA A 62 14.58 3.42 -10.09
CA ALA A 62 14.12 4.77 -9.96
C ALA A 62 15.28 5.77 -10.11
N THR A 63 16.41 5.53 -9.44
CA THR A 63 17.63 6.35 -9.56
C THR A 63 18.10 6.46 -11.01
N ARG A 64 18.16 5.37 -11.77
CA ARG A 64 18.52 5.43 -13.21
C ARG A 64 17.60 6.34 -14.01
N SER A 65 16.31 6.30 -13.72
CA SER A 65 15.33 7.19 -14.34
C SER A 65 15.57 8.65 -13.97
N TYR A 66 15.82 8.95 -12.69
CA TYR A 66 16.10 10.30 -12.22
C TYR A 66 17.40 10.86 -12.78
N ASP A 67 18.48 10.08 -12.77
CA ASP A 67 19.77 10.47 -13.33
C ASP A 67 19.65 10.76 -14.83
N TYR A 68 18.89 9.93 -15.56
CA TYR A 68 18.63 10.15 -16.97
C TYR A 68 17.85 11.45 -17.21
N MET A 69 16.76 11.67 -16.47
CA MET A 69 15.97 12.91 -16.57
C MET A 69 16.85 14.14 -16.29
N SER A 70 17.63 14.09 -15.20
CA SER A 70 18.56 15.15 -14.83
C SER A 70 19.60 15.43 -15.92
N SER A 71 20.21 14.38 -16.49
CA SER A 71 21.19 14.50 -17.59
C SER A 71 20.63 15.13 -18.87
N LYS A 72 19.30 15.13 -19.02
CA LYS A 72 18.56 15.68 -20.16
C LYS A 72 17.89 17.02 -19.85
N GLY A 73 18.05 17.55 -18.63
CA GLY A 73 17.35 18.75 -18.18
C GLY A 73 15.83 18.58 -18.12
N ILE A 74 15.36 17.35 -17.96
CA ILE A 74 13.94 17.04 -17.79
C ILE A 74 13.58 17.23 -16.33
N GLU A 75 12.73 18.20 -16.05
CA GLU A 75 12.21 18.43 -14.70
C GLU A 75 10.94 17.61 -14.45
N LEU A 76 10.81 17.08 -13.24
CA LEU A 76 9.59 16.44 -12.79
C LEU A 76 8.51 17.49 -12.62
N THR A 77 7.36 17.28 -13.23
CA THR A 77 6.16 18.08 -12.95
C THR A 77 5.47 17.52 -11.71
N PRO A 78 5.45 18.25 -10.58
CA PRO A 78 4.79 17.79 -9.37
C PRO A 78 3.31 17.52 -9.63
N LEU A 79 2.76 16.49 -8.99
CA LEU A 79 1.35 16.18 -9.11
C LEU A 79 0.51 17.32 -8.49
N PRO A 80 -0.32 18.04 -9.27
CA PRO A 80 -1.02 19.23 -8.77
C PRO A 80 -2.22 18.89 -7.88
N VAL A 81 -2.78 17.69 -8.04
CA VAL A 81 -4.01 17.25 -7.37
C VAL A 81 -3.99 15.75 -7.17
N ARG A 82 -4.56 15.27 -6.07
CA ARG A 82 -4.70 13.83 -5.81
C ARG A 82 -5.50 13.14 -6.93
N LEU A 83 -4.87 12.14 -7.54
CA LEU A 83 -5.49 11.20 -8.46
C LEU A 83 -5.85 9.91 -7.73
N ILE A 84 -6.98 9.31 -8.11
CA ILE A 84 -7.48 8.06 -7.54
C ILE A 84 -7.35 6.93 -8.57
N ARG A 85 -7.71 7.21 -9.83
CA ARG A 85 -7.74 6.23 -10.91
C ARG A 85 -6.45 6.23 -11.72
N PHE A 86 -5.77 7.38 -11.79
CA PHE A 86 -4.62 7.61 -12.68
C PHE A 86 -5.01 7.23 -14.10
N THR A 87 -5.94 7.98 -14.68
CA THR A 87 -6.50 7.72 -16.02
C THR A 87 -6.58 9.03 -16.79
N LYS A 88 -6.53 8.97 -18.12
CA LYS A 88 -6.64 10.15 -18.97
C LYS A 88 -7.92 10.96 -18.69
N ASN A 89 -9.06 10.28 -18.46
CA ASN A 89 -10.30 10.98 -18.13
C ASN A 89 -10.21 11.71 -16.78
N GLU A 90 -9.64 11.08 -15.74
CA GLU A 90 -9.44 11.77 -14.45
C GLU A 90 -8.51 12.98 -14.59
N LEU A 91 -7.48 12.88 -15.44
CA LEU A 91 -6.62 14.04 -15.71
C LEU A 91 -7.40 15.19 -16.34
N SER A 92 -8.21 14.91 -17.36
CA SER A 92 -9.01 15.95 -18.02
C SER A 92 -10.08 16.55 -17.12
N GLU A 93 -10.56 15.80 -16.13
CA GLU A 93 -11.53 16.26 -15.14
C GLU A 93 -10.90 17.17 -14.06
N LYS A 94 -9.67 16.83 -13.61
CA LYS A 94 -9.07 17.45 -12.41
C LYS A 94 -7.92 18.41 -12.68
N ILE A 95 -7.27 18.34 -13.84
CA ILE A 95 -6.07 19.12 -14.14
C ILE A 95 -6.40 20.17 -15.20
N TYR A 96 -5.97 21.41 -14.94
CA TYR A 96 -6.14 22.52 -15.87
C TYR A 96 -5.54 22.22 -17.25
N PRO A 97 -6.23 22.56 -18.36
CA PRO A 97 -5.78 22.25 -19.72
C PRO A 97 -4.35 22.69 -20.04
N ASP A 98 -3.91 23.86 -19.54
CA ASP A 98 -2.56 24.39 -19.79
C ASP A 98 -1.47 23.58 -19.05
N ILE A 99 -1.78 23.07 -17.87
CA ILE A 99 -0.86 22.18 -17.13
C ILE A 99 -0.77 20.84 -17.86
N LEU A 100 -1.92 20.28 -18.24
CA LEU A 100 -1.98 19.01 -18.97
C LEU A 100 -1.28 19.11 -20.32
N LYS A 101 -1.41 20.23 -21.04
CA LYS A 101 -0.71 20.48 -22.30
C LYS A 101 0.80 20.51 -22.12
N ARG A 102 1.33 21.30 -21.17
CA ARG A 102 2.78 21.36 -20.90
C ARG A 102 3.35 20.02 -20.46
N ALA A 103 2.65 19.35 -19.54
CA ALA A 103 3.03 18.02 -19.05
C ALA A 103 2.98 16.97 -20.18
N GLY A 104 1.96 17.03 -21.04
CA GLY A 104 1.81 16.18 -22.21
C GLY A 104 2.87 16.43 -23.28
N GLU A 105 3.24 17.69 -23.55
CA GLU A 105 4.33 18.04 -24.48
C GLU A 105 5.68 17.54 -23.97
N GLN A 106 5.98 17.72 -22.68
CA GLN A 106 7.17 17.14 -22.06
C GLN A 106 7.16 15.61 -22.15
N TYR A 107 6.03 14.98 -21.85
CA TYR A 107 5.90 13.53 -21.91
C TYR A 107 6.04 12.99 -23.34
N VAL A 108 5.37 13.61 -24.32
CA VAL A 108 5.43 13.21 -25.74
C VAL A 108 6.85 13.37 -26.25
N ASN A 109 7.51 14.53 -26.05
CA ASN A 109 8.90 14.73 -26.50
C ASN A 109 9.85 13.68 -25.91
N VAL A 110 9.62 13.30 -24.64
CA VAL A 110 10.35 12.20 -23.98
C VAL A 110 10.03 10.83 -24.57
N HIS A 111 8.77 10.57 -24.93
CA HIS A 111 8.29 9.27 -25.38
C HIS A 111 8.52 9.02 -26.88
N THR A 112 8.48 10.06 -27.72
CA THR A 112 8.62 9.96 -29.18
C THR A 112 10.06 9.99 -29.67
N GLU A 113 11.00 10.57 -28.90
CA GLU A 113 12.42 10.63 -29.31
C GLU A 113 13.34 9.65 -28.56
N HIS A 114 12.88 9.01 -27.46
CA HIS A 114 13.78 8.22 -26.61
C HIS A 114 13.16 6.93 -26.06
N ASN A 115 13.64 5.78 -26.55
CA ASN A 115 13.26 4.46 -26.03
C ASN A 115 13.68 4.24 -24.56
N VAL A 116 14.56 5.09 -24.00
CA VAL A 116 15.26 4.82 -22.73
C VAL A 116 14.43 5.21 -21.50
N LEU A 117 13.87 6.43 -21.45
CA LEU A 117 13.06 6.86 -20.30
C LEU A 117 11.72 6.10 -20.25
N SER A 118 11.13 5.79 -21.41
CA SER A 118 9.97 4.89 -21.48
C SER A 118 10.29 3.51 -20.90
N ARG A 119 11.46 2.93 -21.22
CA ARG A 119 11.94 1.67 -20.62
C ARG A 119 12.16 1.78 -19.11
N TYR A 120 12.79 2.86 -18.62
CA TYR A 120 12.99 3.04 -17.18
C TYR A 120 11.66 3.18 -16.42
N ASN A 121 10.69 3.88 -17.00
CA ASN A 121 9.35 3.97 -16.43
C ASN A 121 8.65 2.61 -16.42
N LEU A 122 8.73 1.86 -17.52
CA LEU A 122 8.17 0.52 -17.62
C LEU A 122 8.79 -0.45 -16.60
N ASP A 123 10.12 -0.49 -16.51
CA ASP A 123 10.85 -1.34 -15.57
C ASP A 123 10.44 -1.00 -14.13
N GLY A 124 10.44 0.29 -13.78
CA GLY A 124 10.02 0.75 -12.45
C GLY A 124 8.57 0.41 -12.12
N ALA A 125 7.65 0.64 -13.07
CA ALA A 125 6.23 0.35 -12.87
C ALA A 125 5.95 -1.15 -12.73
N ASN A 126 6.64 -1.99 -13.49
CA ASN A 126 6.51 -3.45 -13.37
C ASN A 126 7.02 -3.94 -12.01
N ILE A 127 8.14 -3.42 -11.51
CA ILE A 127 8.65 -3.74 -10.17
C ILE A 127 7.63 -3.33 -9.10
N LEU A 128 7.06 -2.12 -9.21
CA LEU A 128 6.04 -1.63 -8.27
C LEU A 128 4.76 -2.47 -8.29
N GLU A 129 4.37 -2.98 -9.45
CA GLU A 129 3.21 -3.86 -9.57
C GLU A 129 3.43 -5.21 -8.90
N VAL A 130 4.61 -5.81 -9.12
CA VAL A 130 5.02 -7.04 -8.43
C VAL A 130 5.07 -6.81 -6.92
N PHE A 131 5.66 -5.70 -6.49
CA PHE A 131 5.73 -5.30 -5.09
C PHE A 131 4.34 -5.14 -4.46
N ALA A 132 3.39 -4.52 -5.17
CA ALA A 132 2.07 -4.22 -4.63
C ALA A 132 1.15 -5.45 -4.54
N THR A 133 1.34 -6.41 -5.44
CA THR A 133 0.50 -7.62 -5.59
C THR A 133 0.23 -8.35 -4.26
N PRO A 134 1.25 -8.78 -3.47
CA PRO A 134 0.99 -9.57 -2.26
C PRO A 134 0.29 -8.80 -1.14
N PHE A 135 0.42 -7.47 -1.09
CA PHE A 135 -0.28 -6.63 -0.12
C PHE A 135 -1.76 -6.49 -0.48
N ILE A 136 -2.07 -6.26 -1.76
CA ILE A 136 -3.45 -6.17 -2.25
C ILE A 136 -4.16 -7.53 -2.20
N ALA A 137 -3.44 -8.61 -2.45
CA ALA A 137 -3.96 -9.97 -2.28
C ALA A 137 -4.17 -10.37 -0.80
N GLY A 138 -3.71 -9.56 0.16
CA GLY A 138 -3.87 -9.83 1.60
C GLY A 138 -3.01 -10.98 2.13
N VAL A 139 -1.95 -11.37 1.42
CA VAL A 139 -1.05 -12.46 1.81
C VAL A 139 0.22 -11.97 2.50
N ALA A 140 0.60 -10.70 2.31
CA ALA A 140 1.69 -10.05 3.02
C ALA A 140 1.17 -9.06 4.06
N ASP A 141 1.92 -8.92 5.16
CA ASP A 141 1.63 -7.94 6.21
C ASP A 141 1.94 -6.51 5.72
N GLU A 142 0.90 -5.84 5.23
CA GLU A 142 0.99 -4.50 4.65
C GLU A 142 1.49 -3.44 5.64
N GLU A 143 1.10 -3.54 6.91
CA GLU A 143 1.49 -2.57 7.95
C GLU A 143 3.01 -2.53 8.15
N THR A 144 3.65 -3.71 8.23
CA THR A 144 5.11 -3.82 8.30
C THR A 144 5.77 -3.10 7.12
N ALA A 145 5.33 -3.35 5.88
CA ALA A 145 5.93 -2.75 4.69
C ALA A 145 5.69 -1.23 4.61
N PHE A 146 4.49 -0.77 4.98
CA PHE A 146 4.13 0.64 4.97
C PHE A 146 5.05 1.47 5.88
N SER A 147 5.38 0.95 7.06
CA SER A 147 6.26 1.64 8.02
C SER A 147 7.66 1.94 7.45
N CYS A 148 8.15 1.09 6.53
CA CYS A 148 9.47 1.22 5.93
C CYS A 148 9.47 1.97 4.60
N THR A 149 8.45 1.73 3.76
CA THR A 149 8.46 2.14 2.34
C THR A 149 7.27 3.00 1.92
N GLY A 150 6.29 3.20 2.80
CA GLY A 150 5.00 3.80 2.46
C GLY A 150 5.09 5.17 1.80
N ASN A 151 5.91 6.06 2.37
CA ASN A 151 6.13 7.40 1.80
C ASN A 151 6.85 7.31 0.45
N SER A 152 7.98 6.60 0.38
CA SER A 152 8.78 6.47 -0.85
C SER A 152 7.99 5.84 -2.00
N PHE A 153 7.14 4.86 -1.71
CA PHE A 153 6.23 4.26 -2.67
C PHE A 153 5.18 5.27 -3.18
N CYS A 154 4.55 6.04 -2.28
CA CYS A 154 3.57 7.04 -2.69
C CYS A 154 4.22 8.14 -3.54
N THR A 155 5.35 8.68 -3.11
CA THR A 155 6.10 9.70 -3.87
C THR A 155 6.52 9.18 -5.24
N SER A 156 6.96 7.93 -5.31
CA SER A 156 7.34 7.29 -6.57
C SER A 156 6.23 7.24 -7.61
N ILE A 157 5.00 7.01 -7.17
CA ILE A 157 3.82 6.97 -8.04
C ILE A 157 3.40 8.40 -8.41
N GLU A 158 3.48 9.32 -7.45
CA GLU A 158 3.19 10.74 -7.67
C GLU A 158 4.17 11.38 -8.65
N ASP A 159 5.46 11.05 -8.61
CA ASP A 159 6.45 11.56 -9.56
C ASP A 159 6.24 11.03 -10.98
N ARG A 160 5.58 9.87 -11.12
CA ARG A 160 5.32 9.19 -12.40
C ARG A 160 3.84 9.22 -12.77
N TRP A 161 3.08 10.17 -12.23
CA TRP A 161 1.63 10.23 -12.39
C TRP A 161 1.17 10.25 -13.86
N LEU A 162 1.92 10.94 -14.73
CA LEU A 162 1.66 10.97 -16.17
C LEU A 162 1.79 9.57 -16.77
N TYR A 163 2.87 8.86 -16.46
CA TYR A 163 3.10 7.51 -17.00
C TYR A 163 1.92 6.59 -16.67
N TYR A 164 1.52 6.50 -15.40
CA TYR A 164 0.37 5.69 -15.00
C TYR A 164 -0.92 6.13 -15.70
N ALA A 165 -1.18 7.43 -15.80
CA ALA A 165 -2.37 7.95 -16.46
C ALA A 165 -2.40 7.68 -17.97
N PHE A 166 -1.26 7.60 -18.64
CA PHE A 166 -1.17 7.32 -20.07
C PHE A 166 -1.28 5.83 -20.40
N GLU A 167 -0.71 4.97 -19.56
CA GLU A 167 -0.76 3.50 -19.71
C GLU A 167 -2.13 2.91 -19.31
N ARG A 168 -2.79 3.52 -18.32
CA ARG A 168 -4.10 3.08 -17.86
C ARG A 168 -5.20 3.64 -18.74
N SER A 169 -6.22 2.82 -19.02
CA SER A 169 -7.32 3.18 -19.92
C SER A 169 -8.67 3.11 -19.21
N ASP A 170 -9.49 4.14 -19.37
CA ASP A 170 -10.86 4.20 -18.82
C ASP A 170 -11.82 3.16 -19.43
N LYS A 171 -11.45 2.54 -20.56
CA LYS A 171 -12.33 1.70 -21.39
C LYS A 171 -12.16 0.20 -21.20
N ARG A 172 -11.14 -0.27 -20.46
CA ARG A 172 -10.86 -1.71 -20.30
C ARG A 172 -11.04 -2.15 -18.86
N LYS A 173 -12.17 -2.80 -18.57
CA LYS A 173 -12.43 -3.43 -17.26
C LYS A 173 -11.67 -4.74 -17.04
N GLU A 174 -11.20 -5.39 -18.11
CA GLU A 174 -10.65 -6.75 -18.03
C GLU A 174 -9.12 -6.79 -17.82
N HIS A 175 -8.39 -5.73 -18.18
CA HIS A 175 -6.94 -5.63 -18.00
C HIS A 175 -6.53 -4.18 -17.71
N ASP A 176 -6.70 -3.77 -16.45
CA ASP A 176 -6.26 -2.46 -15.98
C ASP A 176 -4.80 -2.58 -15.50
N TYR A 177 -3.87 -2.15 -16.34
CA TYR A 177 -2.43 -2.19 -16.04
C TYR A 177 -2.14 -1.49 -14.72
N TYR A 178 -1.27 -2.06 -13.91
CA TYR A 178 -0.84 -1.45 -12.65
C TYR A 178 -1.95 -1.32 -11.59
N SER A 179 -3.00 -2.14 -11.66
CA SER A 179 -4.14 -2.06 -10.75
C SER A 179 -3.76 -2.27 -9.28
N ASN A 180 -2.83 -3.19 -8.98
CA ASN A 180 -2.39 -3.40 -7.60
C ASN A 180 -1.58 -2.19 -7.11
N THR A 181 -0.73 -1.63 -7.97
CA THR A 181 0.05 -0.42 -7.68
C THR A 181 -0.87 0.74 -7.28
N ILE A 182 -1.91 1.01 -8.08
CA ILE A 182 -2.85 2.09 -7.81
C ILE A 182 -3.74 1.80 -6.60
N ALA A 183 -4.16 0.54 -6.39
CA ALA A 183 -4.90 0.16 -5.20
C ALA A 183 -4.07 0.39 -3.93
N LEU A 184 -2.80 -0.02 -3.93
CA LEU A 184 -1.91 0.13 -2.78
C LEU A 184 -1.59 1.61 -2.53
N TYR A 185 -1.38 2.38 -3.60
CA TYR A 185 -1.22 3.83 -3.50
C TYR A 185 -2.40 4.48 -2.81
N ASN A 186 -3.63 4.17 -3.22
CA ASN A 186 -4.81 4.77 -2.62
C ASN A 186 -4.96 4.41 -1.14
N LEU A 187 -4.65 3.16 -0.76
CA LEU A 187 -4.63 2.73 0.62
C LEU A 187 -3.61 3.54 1.45
N TRP A 188 -2.36 3.58 0.98
CA TRP A 188 -1.25 4.21 1.69
C TRP A 188 -1.33 5.74 1.72
N LYS A 189 -1.71 6.36 0.60
CA LYS A 189 -1.89 7.80 0.52
C LYS A 189 -2.99 8.29 1.47
N SER A 190 -4.11 7.56 1.54
CA SER A 190 -5.18 7.89 2.50
C SER A 190 -4.70 7.81 3.95
N ARG A 191 -3.86 6.81 4.28
CA ARG A 191 -3.25 6.68 5.61
C ARG A 191 -2.31 7.86 5.91
N ILE A 192 -1.45 8.24 4.97
CA ILE A 192 -0.54 9.39 5.09
C ILE A 192 -1.33 10.69 5.30
N GLU A 193 -2.37 10.92 4.49
CA GLU A 193 -3.21 12.10 4.60
C GLU A 193 -3.92 12.18 5.95
N LYS A 194 -4.47 11.05 6.43
CA LYS A 194 -5.05 10.96 7.78
C LYS A 194 -4.03 11.36 8.85
N CYS A 195 -2.82 10.80 8.81
CA CYS A 195 -1.77 11.15 9.77
C CYS A 195 -1.39 12.64 9.70
N ASN A 196 -1.35 13.23 8.51
CA ASN A 196 -1.05 14.65 8.33
C ASN A 196 -2.16 15.56 8.86
N LEU A 197 -3.42 15.16 8.67
CA LEU A 197 -4.59 15.86 9.23
C LEU A 197 -4.60 15.79 10.75
N GLU A 198 -4.29 14.63 11.33
CA GLU A 198 -4.18 14.44 12.78
C GLU A 198 -3.08 15.33 13.38
N LYS A 199 -1.89 15.35 12.78
CA LYS A 199 -0.80 16.26 13.19
C LYS A 199 -1.20 17.73 13.07
N SER A 200 -1.90 18.10 11.99
CA SER A 200 -2.36 19.48 11.78
C SER A 200 -3.39 19.89 12.83
N ARG A 201 -4.28 18.97 13.21
CA ARG A 201 -5.25 19.18 14.28
C ARG A 201 -4.55 19.39 15.63
N GLU A 202 -3.60 18.53 15.99
CA GLU A 202 -2.83 18.67 17.23
C GLU A 202 -2.09 20.01 17.30
N GLU A 203 -1.50 20.44 16.19
CA GLU A 203 -0.82 21.73 16.07
C GLU A 203 -1.80 22.91 16.26
N LEU A 204 -2.97 22.85 15.64
CA LEU A 204 -4.01 23.88 15.78
C LEU A 204 -4.55 23.93 17.22
N ASP A 205 -4.81 22.78 17.83
CA ASP A 205 -5.26 22.68 19.22
C ASP A 205 -4.22 23.26 20.19
N ARG A 206 -2.92 23.06 19.91
CA ARG A 206 -1.82 23.70 20.66
C ARG A 206 -1.85 25.21 20.51
N LYS A 207 -1.91 25.72 19.27
CA LYS A 207 -1.98 27.17 18.98
C LYS A 207 -3.17 27.86 19.63
N ILE A 208 -4.33 27.19 19.67
CA ILE A 208 -5.54 27.70 20.32
C ILE A 208 -5.32 27.83 21.83
N LYS A 209 -4.71 26.83 22.49
CA LYS A 209 -4.42 26.89 23.93
C LYS A 209 -3.42 27.98 24.29
N GLU A 210 -2.43 28.22 23.44
CA GLU A 210 -1.42 29.27 23.61
C GLU A 210 -1.96 30.68 23.31
N ASN A 211 -3.05 30.78 22.55
CA ASN A 211 -3.65 32.06 22.20
C ASN A 211 -4.49 32.64 23.35
N HIS A 212 -3.84 33.37 24.25
CA HIS A 212 -4.47 34.15 25.31
C HIS A 212 -5.12 35.45 24.79
N SER A 213 -6.06 35.32 23.86
CA SER A 213 -6.85 36.47 23.41
C SER A 213 -7.63 37.05 24.61
N LYS A 214 -7.25 38.27 25.03
CA LYS A 214 -8.00 38.99 26.07
C LYS A 214 -9.28 39.54 25.44
N PRO A 215 -10.47 39.30 26.02
CA PRO A 215 -11.69 39.95 25.53
C PRO A 215 -11.53 41.47 25.64
N LEU A 216 -11.81 42.17 24.55
CA LEU A 216 -11.85 43.64 24.55
C LEU A 216 -12.96 44.08 25.51
N ARG A 217 -12.59 44.79 26.57
CA ARG A 217 -13.57 45.40 27.47
C ARG A 217 -14.15 46.63 26.77
N PRO A 218 -15.48 46.80 26.73
CA PRO A 218 -16.07 48.02 26.19
C PRO A 218 -15.59 49.22 27.01
N ILE A 219 -15.17 50.28 26.33
CA ILE A 219 -14.94 51.58 26.96
C ILE A 219 -16.33 52.15 27.23
N GLY A 220 -16.74 52.20 28.50
CA GLY A 220 -18.01 52.76 28.91
C GLY A 220 -18.12 54.22 28.48
N THR A 221 -19.24 54.57 27.83
CA THR A 221 -19.75 55.94 27.69
C THR A 221 -20.48 56.36 28.96
#